data_AF-A0A1Y1MQJ0-F1
#
_entry.id   AF-A0A1Y1MQJ0-F1
#
_cell.length_a   1.000
_cell.length_b   1.000
_cell.length_c   1.000
_cell.angle_alpha   90.00
_cell.angle_beta   90.00
_cell.angle_gamma   90.00
#
_symmetry.space_group_name_H-M   'P 1'
#
loop_
_entity.id
_entity.type
_entity.pdbx_description
1 polymer ?
#
loop_
_entity_poly.entity_id
_entity_poly.type
_entity_poly.pdbx_seq_one_letter_code
_entity_poly.pdbx_strand_id
1 'polypeptide(L)'
;RTRNTRPTYAYTNEQPISGNYYPVTSRIAIKDEEKDISMAILNDRSQGGSSLKSGEIELMLHRRLMNDDEYGVDEVLDEKEYGQGVVARGRHYMVLGTNKVSGSVQQVNLAHRLLLSPWTFVGKYNAKENNFTTLRQKMNFEFAGLTRSLPDNVR
;
A
#
# COMPACT_ATOMS: atom_id res chain seq x y z
N ARG A 1 7.90 -3.75 15.22
CA ARG A 1 8.32 -5.17 15.15
C ARG A 1 9.82 -5.20 15.44
N THR A 2 10.33 -6.28 16.03
CA THR A 2 11.76 -6.44 16.33
C THR A 2 12.23 -7.73 15.68
N ARG A 3 13.34 -7.67 14.92
CA ARG A 3 13.91 -8.82 14.21
C ARG A 3 14.30 -9.91 15.20
N ASN A 4 14.02 -11.17 14.88
CA ASN A 4 14.37 -12.34 15.70
C ASN A 4 13.84 -12.27 17.14
N THR A 5 12.64 -11.72 17.33
CA THR A 5 12.05 -11.57 18.66
C THR A 5 10.56 -11.92 18.64
N ARG A 6 10.07 -12.47 19.75
CA ARG A 6 8.66 -12.73 20.01
C ARG A 6 8.31 -12.21 21.40
N PRO A 7 7.16 -11.54 21.57
CA PRO A 7 6.77 -11.01 22.87
C PRO A 7 6.25 -12.09 23.83
N THR A 8 5.80 -13.23 23.32
CA THR A 8 5.07 -14.25 24.09
C THR A 8 5.88 -15.50 24.43
N TYR A 9 7.01 -15.73 23.76
CA TYR A 9 7.86 -16.91 23.97
C TYR A 9 9.31 -16.65 23.56
N ALA A 10 10.23 -17.50 24.01
CA ALA A 10 11.63 -17.45 23.62
C ALA A 10 11.78 -17.77 22.12
N TYR A 11 12.24 -16.80 21.34
CA TYR A 11 12.43 -16.97 19.91
C TYR A 11 13.61 -17.90 19.63
N THR A 12 13.35 -18.93 18.83
CA THR A 12 14.35 -19.80 18.25
C THR A 12 14.51 -19.44 16.77
N ASN A 13 15.74 -19.46 16.26
CA ASN A 13 16.08 -18.87 14.96
C ASN A 13 16.13 -19.91 13.83
N GLU A 14 15.15 -20.80 13.76
CA GLU A 14 15.08 -21.83 12.72
C GLU A 14 14.89 -21.24 11.32
N GLN A 15 14.17 -20.11 11.24
CA GLN A 15 13.74 -19.50 9.99
C GLN A 15 14.06 -17.99 10.00
N PRO A 16 15.33 -17.61 9.79
CA PRO A 16 15.79 -16.23 9.99
C PRO A 16 15.20 -15.21 9.00
N ILE A 17 14.65 -15.68 7.87
CA ILE A 17 14.03 -14.82 6.85
C ILE A 17 12.51 -14.87 7.00
N SER A 18 11.89 -16.03 6.73
CA SER A 18 10.43 -16.19 6.72
C SER A 18 9.81 -15.90 8.09
N GLY A 19 10.51 -16.18 9.20
CA GLY A 19 10.08 -15.83 10.55
C GLY A 19 10.04 -14.32 10.83
N ASN A 20 10.64 -13.48 9.98
CA ASN A 20 10.63 -12.02 10.13
C ASN A 20 9.72 -11.31 9.13
N TYR A 21 9.03 -12.05 8.24
CA TYR A 21 8.01 -11.48 7.37
C TYR A 21 6.69 -11.26 8.11
N TYR A 22 6.08 -10.09 7.88
CA TYR A 22 4.80 -9.70 8.46
C TYR A 22 3.82 -9.22 7.38
N PRO A 23 2.50 -9.34 7.61
CA PRO A 23 1.51 -8.76 6.72
C PRO A 23 1.59 -7.23 6.77
N VAL A 24 1.74 -6.62 5.60
CA VAL A 24 1.74 -5.19 5.36
C VAL A 24 0.49 -4.87 4.55
N THR A 25 -0.53 -4.27 5.18
CA THR A 25 -1.82 -3.99 4.53
C THR A 25 -1.96 -2.56 4.02
N SER A 26 -1.13 -1.63 4.51
CA SER A 26 -1.20 -0.21 4.14
C SER A 26 0.17 0.48 4.07
N ARG A 27 1.08 0.18 5.01
CA ARG A 27 2.44 0.72 5.03
C ARG A 27 3.40 -0.09 5.88
N ILE A 28 4.68 -0.02 5.53
CA ILE A 28 5.81 -0.42 6.36
C ILE A 28 6.76 0.79 6.51
N ALA A 29 7.36 0.98 7.68
CA ALA A 29 8.24 2.12 7.94
C ALA A 29 9.39 1.77 8.89
N ILE A 30 10.52 2.42 8.68
CA ILE A 30 11.68 2.41 9.56
C ILE A 30 12.04 3.84 9.95
N LYS A 31 12.66 4.00 11.11
CA LYS A 31 13.09 5.29 11.65
C LYS A 31 14.48 5.15 12.26
N ASP A 32 15.27 6.20 12.10
CA ASP A 32 16.53 6.41 12.80
C ASP A 32 16.35 7.64 13.70
N GLU A 33 16.27 7.41 15.01
CA GLU A 33 16.05 8.46 16.01
C GLU A 33 17.28 9.35 16.20
N GLU A 34 18.48 8.82 15.98
CA GLU A 34 19.72 9.60 16.11
C GLU A 34 19.86 10.62 14.98
N LYS A 35 19.42 10.24 13.78
CA LYS A 35 19.52 11.09 12.58
C LYS A 35 18.27 11.91 12.28
N ASP A 36 17.20 11.75 13.05
CA ASP A 36 15.88 12.34 12.79
C ASP A 36 15.39 12.03 11.36
N ILE A 37 15.54 10.78 10.90
CA ILE A 37 15.13 10.33 9.55
C ILE A 37 14.10 9.21 9.67
N SER A 38 13.03 9.31 8.88
CA SER A 38 12.04 8.26 8.68
C SER A 38 11.85 7.94 7.20
N MET A 39 11.69 6.64 6.92
CA MET A 39 11.34 6.14 5.60
C MET A 39 10.12 5.24 5.72
N ALA A 40 9.11 5.47 4.88
CA ALA A 40 7.92 4.64 4.79
C ALA A 40 7.65 4.24 3.34
N ILE A 41 7.18 3.01 3.16
CA ILE A 41 6.66 2.50 1.90
C ILE A 41 5.18 2.19 2.11
N LEU A 42 4.32 2.81 1.29
CA LEU A 42 2.90 2.53 1.23
C LEU A 42 2.60 1.64 0.04
N ASN A 43 1.78 0.62 0.23
CA ASN A 43 1.43 -0.37 -0.78
C ASN A 43 -0.01 -0.21 -1.27
N ASP A 44 -0.23 -0.63 -2.51
CA ASP A 44 -1.56 -0.60 -3.14
C ASP A 44 -2.44 -1.82 -2.83
N ARG A 45 -1.85 -2.87 -2.23
CA ARG A 45 -2.49 -4.12 -1.84
C ARG A 45 -1.72 -4.80 -0.71
N SER A 46 -2.37 -5.68 0.05
CA SER A 46 -1.73 -6.48 1.09
C SER A 46 -0.55 -7.30 0.55
N GLN A 47 0.59 -7.20 1.23
CA GLN A 47 1.84 -7.89 0.87
C GLN A 47 2.55 -8.41 2.13
N GLY A 48 3.47 -9.34 1.96
CA GLY A 48 4.45 -9.67 3.00
C GLY A 48 5.61 -8.69 2.96
N GLY A 49 6.06 -8.20 4.11
CA GLY A 49 7.23 -7.32 4.20
C GLY A 49 8.07 -7.54 5.45
N SER A 50 9.31 -7.09 5.38
CA SER A 50 10.31 -7.26 6.44
C SER A 50 11.38 -6.17 6.41
N SER A 51 12.25 -6.21 7.41
CA SER A 51 13.52 -5.47 7.51
C SER A 51 14.56 -6.46 8.05
N LEU A 52 15.28 -7.14 7.15
CA LEU A 52 16.21 -8.21 7.53
C LEU A 52 17.57 -7.66 8.00
N LYS A 53 17.94 -6.45 7.60
CA LYS A 53 19.10 -5.68 8.03
C LYS A 53 18.69 -4.30 8.53
N SER A 54 19.56 -3.68 9.32
CA SER A 54 19.31 -2.31 9.79
C SER A 54 19.32 -1.35 8.59
N GLY A 55 18.29 -0.52 8.46
CA GLY A 55 18.20 0.48 7.40
C GLY A 55 17.56 -0.01 6.09
N GLU A 56 17.13 -1.28 5.99
CA GLU A 56 16.45 -1.79 4.80
C GLU A 56 14.97 -2.09 5.05
N ILE A 57 14.19 -2.01 3.98
CA ILE A 57 12.81 -2.48 3.91
C ILE A 57 12.70 -3.35 2.66
N GLU A 58 12.01 -4.48 2.78
CA GLU A 58 11.66 -5.32 1.63
C GLU A 58 10.16 -5.67 1.64
N LEU A 59 9.62 -5.87 0.44
CA LEU A 59 8.24 -6.31 0.20
C LEU A 59 8.25 -7.43 -0.84
N MET A 60 7.55 -8.52 -0.53
CA MET A 60 7.31 -9.61 -1.47
C MET A 60 6.26 -9.17 -2.48
N LEU A 61 6.68 -8.96 -3.73
CA LEU A 61 5.84 -8.39 -4.78
C LEU A 61 4.89 -9.42 -5.40
N HIS A 62 5.42 -10.60 -5.70
CA HIS A 62 4.71 -11.69 -6.33
C HIS A 62 5.45 -13.00 -6.04
N ARG A 63 4.77 -14.14 -6.12
CA ARG A 63 5.33 -15.46 -5.83
C ARG A 63 4.74 -16.50 -6.76
N ARG A 64 5.58 -17.46 -7.12
CA ARG A 64 5.26 -18.64 -7.92
C ARG A 64 6.04 -19.80 -7.34
N LEU A 65 5.36 -20.91 -7.06
CA LEU A 65 5.95 -22.13 -6.52
C LEU A 65 5.79 -23.24 -7.56
N MET A 66 6.62 -24.28 -7.45
CA MET A 66 6.55 -25.47 -8.32
C MET A 66 6.08 -26.72 -7.56
N ASN A 67 5.93 -26.59 -6.24
CA ASN A 67 5.48 -27.65 -5.35
C ASN A 67 4.37 -27.10 -4.44
N ASP A 68 3.47 -27.99 -4.04
CA ASP A 68 2.46 -27.75 -3.01
C ASP A 68 3.13 -27.73 -1.62
N ASP A 69 2.50 -27.08 -0.66
CA ASP A 69 3.00 -26.96 0.72
C ASP A 69 2.38 -27.98 1.70
N GLU A 70 1.53 -28.89 1.20
CA GLU A 70 0.90 -30.00 1.93
C GLU A 70 -0.04 -29.54 3.05
N TYR A 71 -0.59 -28.32 2.96
CA TYR A 71 -1.56 -27.78 3.90
C TYR A 71 -3.03 -27.88 3.43
N GLY A 72 -3.30 -28.67 2.38
CA GLY A 72 -4.64 -29.14 2.01
C GLY A 72 -5.36 -28.39 0.89
N VAL A 73 -4.66 -27.50 0.17
CA VAL A 73 -5.17 -26.95 -1.10
C VAL A 73 -4.92 -27.92 -2.26
N ASP A 74 -3.91 -28.79 -2.14
CA ASP A 74 -3.52 -29.80 -3.13
C ASP A 74 -3.21 -29.22 -4.52
N GLU A 75 -2.77 -27.96 -4.57
CA GLU A 75 -2.46 -27.25 -5.80
C GLU A 75 -1.19 -26.40 -5.62
N VAL A 76 -0.32 -26.49 -6.62
CA VAL A 76 0.86 -25.63 -6.68
C VAL A 76 0.44 -24.18 -6.97
N LEU A 77 1.07 -23.22 -6.28
CA LEU A 77 0.90 -21.80 -6.59
C LEU A 77 1.60 -21.41 -7.91
N ASP A 78 1.02 -21.79 -9.04
CA ASP A 78 1.50 -21.56 -10.40
C ASP A 78 0.40 -20.93 -11.29
N GLU A 79 -0.01 -19.70 -10.94
CA GLU A 79 -1.06 -18.95 -11.65
C GLU A 79 -0.65 -18.65 -13.11
N LYS A 80 -1.51 -19.02 -14.07
CA LYS A 80 -1.29 -18.82 -15.51
C LYS A 80 -2.48 -18.18 -16.22
N GLU A 81 -2.19 -17.32 -17.19
CA GLU A 81 -3.13 -16.74 -18.14
C GLU A 81 -2.67 -17.07 -19.58
N TYR A 82 -3.54 -17.65 -20.41
CA TYR A 82 -3.21 -18.09 -21.78
C TYR A 82 -1.96 -19.00 -21.88
N GLY A 83 -1.74 -19.85 -20.87
CA GLY A 83 -0.58 -20.76 -20.82
C GLY A 83 0.74 -20.10 -20.38
N GLN A 84 0.73 -18.82 -20.04
CA GLN A 84 1.89 -18.08 -19.53
C GLN A 84 1.68 -17.68 -18.06
N GLY A 85 2.76 -17.49 -17.30
CA GLY A 85 2.65 -17.03 -15.91
C GLY A 85 2.01 -15.65 -15.83
N VAL A 86 1.12 -15.45 -14.86
CA VAL A 86 0.43 -14.17 -14.68
C VAL A 86 1.41 -13.03 -14.39
N VAL A 87 1.08 -11.83 -14.89
CA VAL A 87 1.87 -10.62 -14.64
C VAL A 87 1.11 -9.69 -13.72
N ALA A 88 1.54 -9.61 -12.46
CA ALA A 88 1.00 -8.65 -11.50
C ALA A 88 1.62 -7.26 -11.70
N ARG A 89 0.77 -6.23 -11.85
CA ARG A 89 1.18 -4.81 -11.80
C ARG A 89 0.72 -4.19 -10.50
N GLY A 90 1.66 -3.57 -9.77
CA GLY A 90 1.38 -2.84 -8.54
C GLY A 90 2.13 -1.52 -8.46
N ARG A 91 1.82 -0.72 -7.44
CA ARG A 91 2.46 0.56 -7.12
C ARG A 91 2.89 0.61 -5.67
N HIS A 92 4.07 1.17 -5.45
CA HIS A 92 4.60 1.50 -4.12
C HIS A 92 4.90 2.98 -4.06
N TYR A 93 4.53 3.60 -2.95
CA TYR A 93 4.77 5.02 -2.71
C TYR A 93 5.78 5.14 -1.58
N MET A 94 6.94 5.72 -1.88
CA MET A 94 7.99 5.96 -0.90
C MET A 94 7.87 7.38 -0.36
N VAL A 95 7.86 7.49 0.96
CA VAL A 95 7.90 8.77 1.68
C VAL A 95 9.15 8.79 2.53
N LEU A 96 10.01 9.78 2.30
CA LEU A 96 11.19 10.07 3.11
C LEU A 96 10.96 11.39 3.82
N GLY A 97 11.20 11.45 5.13
CA GLY A 97 11.01 12.65 5.92
C GLY A 97 11.74 12.58 7.25
N THR A 98 11.47 13.53 8.13
CA THR A 98 12.02 13.54 9.49
C THR A 98 11.11 12.78 10.47
N ASN A 99 11.58 12.46 11.67
CA ASN A 99 10.74 11.81 12.70
C ASN A 99 9.73 12.79 13.33
N LYS A 100 9.85 14.08 13.02
CA LYS A 100 8.89 15.12 13.42
C LYS A 100 7.47 14.80 12.94
N VAL A 101 6.49 15.33 13.67
CA VAL A 101 5.04 15.15 13.43
C VAL A 101 4.64 15.40 11.97
N SER A 102 5.32 16.29 11.26
CA SER A 102 5.05 16.56 9.83
C SER A 102 5.22 15.30 8.96
N GLY A 103 6.27 14.49 9.20
CA GLY A 103 6.54 13.28 8.43
C GLY A 103 5.47 12.21 8.63
N SER A 104 5.00 12.00 9.86
CA SER A 104 3.92 11.05 10.14
C SER A 104 2.58 11.51 9.56
N VAL A 105 2.27 12.81 9.62
CA VAL A 105 1.05 13.38 9.04
C VAL A 105 1.03 13.22 7.51
N GLN A 106 2.17 13.40 6.84
CA GLN A 106 2.27 13.16 5.39
C GLN A 106 2.00 11.69 5.03
N GLN A 107 2.58 10.75 5.79
CA GLN A 107 2.35 9.32 5.58
C GLN A 107 0.88 8.92 5.76
N VAL A 108 0.22 9.42 6.80
CA VAL A 108 -1.20 9.13 7.08
C VAL A 108 -2.10 9.73 5.99
N ASN A 109 -1.88 10.99 5.61
CA ASN A 109 -2.64 11.65 4.56
C ASN A 109 -2.49 10.93 3.21
N LEU A 110 -1.28 10.49 2.88
CA LEU A 110 -1.06 9.74 1.64
C LEU A 110 -1.76 8.39 1.67
N ALA A 111 -1.65 7.64 2.77
CA ALA A 111 -2.33 6.35 2.92
C ALA A 111 -3.84 6.47 2.74
N HIS A 112 -4.43 7.51 3.31
CA HIS A 112 -5.87 7.76 3.18
C HIS A 112 -6.26 8.11 1.73
N ARG A 113 -5.47 8.92 1.01
CA ARG A 113 -5.71 9.21 -0.41
C ARG A 113 -5.57 8.00 -1.32
N LEU A 114 -4.67 7.08 -0.99
CA LEU A 114 -4.52 5.83 -1.73
C LEU A 114 -5.73 4.92 -1.51
N LEU A 115 -6.20 4.81 -0.27
CA LEU A 115 -7.39 4.04 0.09
C LEU A 115 -8.66 4.60 -0.55
N LEU A 116 -8.86 5.92 -0.45
CA LEU A 116 -10.01 6.63 -1.03
C LEU A 116 -9.63 7.28 -2.37
N SER A 117 -9.13 6.46 -3.30
CA SER A 117 -8.80 6.92 -4.64
C SER A 117 -10.06 7.49 -5.34
N PRO A 118 -9.97 8.65 -6.02
CA PRO A 118 -11.11 9.25 -6.68
C PRO A 118 -11.59 8.40 -7.85
N TRP A 119 -12.89 8.41 -8.10
CA TRP A 119 -13.47 7.76 -9.27
C TRP A 119 -13.33 8.65 -10.49
N THR A 120 -12.75 8.10 -11.55
CA THR A 120 -12.58 8.79 -12.83
C THR A 120 -13.72 8.41 -13.78
N PHE A 121 -14.48 9.42 -14.22
CA PHE A 121 -15.55 9.24 -15.19
C PHE A 121 -15.10 9.78 -16.55
N VAL A 122 -15.34 9.00 -17.60
CA VAL A 122 -15.06 9.39 -18.98
C VAL A 122 -16.34 9.33 -19.81
N GLY A 123 -16.51 10.28 -20.73
CA GLY A 123 -17.72 10.41 -21.55
C GLY A 123 -17.39 10.86 -22.97
N LYS A 124 -18.34 10.65 -23.89
CA LYS A 124 -18.18 11.09 -25.29
C LYS A 124 -18.21 12.61 -25.37
N TYR A 125 -17.10 13.19 -25.85
CA TYR A 125 -17.01 14.62 -26.12
C TYR A 125 -17.43 14.93 -27.55
N ASN A 126 -18.40 15.82 -27.71
CA ASN A 126 -18.80 16.40 -28.98
C ASN A 126 -18.79 17.92 -28.84
N ALA A 127 -17.93 18.59 -29.60
CA ALA A 127 -17.74 20.05 -29.50
C ALA A 127 -19.03 20.86 -29.74
N LYS A 128 -20.01 20.30 -30.48
CA LYS A 128 -21.29 20.97 -30.80
C LYS A 128 -22.36 20.82 -29.71
N GLU A 129 -22.38 19.70 -28.98
CA GLU A 129 -23.46 19.36 -28.02
C GLU A 129 -23.00 19.42 -26.55
N ASN A 130 -21.73 19.12 -26.32
CA ASN A 130 -21.12 18.93 -25.00
C ASN A 130 -19.90 19.85 -24.81
N ASN A 131 -20.04 21.13 -25.18
CA ASN A 131 -19.05 22.14 -24.79
C ASN A 131 -18.99 22.26 -23.25
N PHE A 132 -17.81 22.56 -22.70
CA PHE A 132 -17.57 22.67 -21.27
C PHE A 132 -18.54 23.65 -20.58
N THR A 133 -18.85 24.77 -21.23
CA THR A 133 -19.81 25.76 -20.72
C THR A 133 -21.22 25.20 -20.61
N THR A 134 -21.69 24.46 -21.62
CA THR A 134 -22.99 23.79 -21.64
C THR A 134 -23.06 22.67 -20.60
N LEU A 135 -22.00 21.90 -20.43
CA LEU A 135 -21.92 20.85 -19.41
C LEU A 135 -21.97 21.42 -17.99
N ARG A 136 -21.29 22.54 -17.74
CA ARG A 136 -21.31 23.24 -16.44
C ARG A 136 -22.68 23.78 -16.07
N GLN A 137 -23.49 24.12 -17.07
CA GLN A 137 -24.89 24.54 -16.84
C GLN A 137 -25.82 23.34 -16.59
N LYS A 138 -25.54 22.19 -17.21
CA LYS A 138 -26.39 20.99 -17.12
C LYS A 138 -26.08 20.10 -15.91
N MET A 139 -24.84 20.10 -15.43
CA MET A 139 -24.39 19.21 -14.36
C MET A 139 -23.70 19.99 -13.25
N ASN A 140 -23.92 19.55 -12.02
CA ASN A 140 -23.17 20.05 -10.88
C ASN A 140 -21.83 19.31 -10.78
N PHE A 141 -20.71 20.04 -10.89
CA PHE A 141 -19.36 19.46 -10.81
C PHE A 141 -18.86 19.29 -9.37
N GLU A 142 -19.51 19.93 -8.40
CA GLU A 142 -19.11 19.86 -7.00
C GLU A 142 -20.33 19.57 -6.13
N PHE A 143 -20.34 18.41 -5.50
CA PHE A 143 -21.35 18.05 -4.51
C PHE A 143 -20.66 17.74 -3.18
N ALA A 144 -21.04 18.46 -2.13
CA ALA A 144 -20.58 18.22 -0.78
C ALA A 144 -21.80 18.06 0.14
N GLY A 145 -21.89 16.91 0.83
CA GLY A 145 -22.93 16.66 1.83
C GLY A 145 -22.64 17.32 3.19
N LEU A 146 -21.44 17.88 3.37
CA LEU A 146 -21.00 18.53 4.60
C LEU A 146 -20.94 20.05 4.39
N THR A 147 -21.42 20.81 5.38
CA THR A 147 -21.33 22.27 5.40
C THR A 147 -19.97 22.78 5.89
N ARG A 148 -19.17 21.90 6.53
CA ARG A 148 -17.84 22.20 7.06
C ARG A 148 -16.90 21.04 6.79
N SER A 149 -15.64 21.36 6.49
CA SER A 149 -14.58 20.36 6.37
C SER A 149 -14.38 19.58 7.68
N LEU A 150 -14.12 18.28 7.54
CA LEU A 150 -13.78 17.44 8.67
C LEU A 150 -12.40 17.86 9.25
N PRO A 151 -12.16 17.66 10.55
CA PRO A 151 -10.85 17.85 11.17
C PRO A 151 -9.76 17.00 10.49
N ASP A 152 -8.49 17.44 10.52
CA ASP A 152 -7.40 16.74 9.82
C ASP A 152 -7.17 15.29 10.27
N ASN A 153 -7.57 14.93 11.49
CA ASN A 153 -7.46 13.58 12.04
C ASN A 153 -8.66 12.68 11.70
N VAL A 154 -9.71 13.23 11.09
CA VAL A 154 -10.92 12.51 10.68
C VAL A 154 -11.19 12.92 9.24
N ARG A 155 -10.69 12.15 8.29
CA ARG A 155 -11.01 12.33 6.87
C ARG A 155 -11.76 11.12 6.35
#